data_AF-A0A2U2N957-F1
#
_entry.id   AF-A0A2U2N957-F1
#
_cell.length_a   1.000
_cell.length_b   1.000
_cell.length_c   1.000
_cell.angle_alpha   90.00
_cell.angle_beta   90.00
_cell.angle_gamma   90.00
#
_symmetry.space_group_name_H-M   'P 1'
#
loop_
_entity.id
_entity.type
_entity.pdbx_description
1 polymer ?
#
loop_
_entity_poly.entity_id
_entity_poly.type
_entity_poly.pdbx_seq_one_letter_code
_entity_poly.pdbx_strand_id
1 'polypeptide(L)'
;MVKLIILRGLPGSGKTTWAKQYVAAQSTGHPWTIVSLDDLRLMFAGTWENRDRILASKRRKEFTQLVVKTSRHTIADLLDAGWNVIADAQHAQPEFASELALLAVKHHAVWETKDFDQPLETLLERNAQRTGGAYVDPEYIRSQYERCHANMFQPVSLPNPNGNLLERMQADPDVRVNAVAGETDLFACNFTRDAFAGGRWTHRTLNARGLFLDHTGRVIMRGFEKFFAVDEKGETSRENVLNHNAYPVRVESKENGFLGLVGAADKPGEFRFFSKSGATDYSKLVEHFFPKEPAVREGLWNILHDNNVTALFEAIVPDSDRHIIHYDEPELCFIHLVRNQEKFQIADQQVQERFAEIGGFHRPSAYVCNSREELEHAIDQAFNSEREGVVLYFNDGWMVKVKSNRYRRIKSLRPMLQRALLRGKPVQGDARKVLDYANRHGIDLTWQPQGFSRDVDMTKVGLILDALDSAEQVSNEKKGA
;
A
#
# COMPACT_ATOMS: atom_id res chain seq x y z
N MET A 1 -30.36 -0.86 20.54
CA MET A 1 -29.04 -0.92 19.87
C MET A 1 -29.24 -1.72 18.60
N VAL A 2 -28.80 -1.19 17.46
CA VAL A 2 -28.97 -1.86 16.16
C VAL A 2 -28.10 -3.11 16.04
N LYS A 3 -28.53 -4.04 15.19
CA LYS A 3 -27.91 -5.36 15.02
C LYS A 3 -27.55 -5.66 13.57
N LEU A 4 -26.34 -6.20 13.35
CA LEU A 4 -25.90 -6.80 12.09
C LEU A 4 -25.85 -8.33 12.20
N ILE A 5 -26.58 -9.05 11.36
CA ILE A 5 -26.48 -10.51 11.23
C ILE A 5 -25.70 -10.85 9.95
N ILE A 6 -24.60 -11.58 10.09
CA ILE A 6 -23.71 -11.97 8.99
C ILE A 6 -24.00 -13.44 8.62
N LEU A 7 -24.57 -13.69 7.45
CA LEU A 7 -24.91 -15.05 7.03
C LEU A 7 -23.68 -15.76 6.47
N ARG A 8 -23.41 -17.01 6.86
CA ARG A 8 -22.30 -17.81 6.33
C ARG A 8 -22.80 -19.13 5.79
N GLY A 9 -22.42 -19.49 4.57
CA GLY A 9 -22.81 -20.75 3.96
C GLY A 9 -22.80 -20.74 2.44
N LEU A 10 -22.73 -21.92 1.83
CA LEU A 10 -22.60 -22.11 0.38
C LEU A 10 -23.94 -21.93 -0.39
N PRO A 11 -23.95 -21.87 -1.74
CA PRO A 11 -25.19 -21.78 -2.51
C PRO A 11 -25.99 -23.07 -2.27
N GLY A 12 -27.30 -22.97 -2.13
CA GLY A 12 -28.15 -24.10 -1.73
C GLY A 12 -28.40 -24.21 -0.22
N SER A 13 -27.65 -23.49 0.62
CA SER A 13 -27.70 -23.68 2.07
C SER A 13 -28.95 -23.12 2.78
N GLY A 14 -29.72 -22.25 2.12
CA GLY A 14 -30.97 -21.68 2.66
C GLY A 14 -30.86 -20.27 3.26
N LYS A 15 -29.67 -19.64 3.24
CA LYS A 15 -29.41 -18.27 3.76
C LYS A 15 -30.48 -17.25 3.39
N THR A 16 -30.64 -16.99 2.09
CA THR A 16 -31.56 -15.97 1.55
C THR A 16 -33.01 -16.27 1.92
N THR A 17 -33.41 -17.55 1.93
CA THR A 17 -34.75 -17.96 2.34
C THR A 17 -34.99 -17.65 3.82
N TRP A 18 -34.05 -18.02 4.68
CA TRP A 18 -34.11 -17.72 6.11
C TRP A 18 -34.13 -16.21 6.36
N ALA A 19 -33.30 -15.43 5.66
CA ALA A 19 -33.24 -13.97 5.83
C ALA A 19 -34.60 -13.32 5.54
N LYS A 20 -35.24 -13.69 4.43
CA LYS A 20 -36.56 -13.18 4.05
C LYS A 20 -37.64 -13.55 5.06
N GLN A 21 -37.65 -14.81 5.52
CA GLN A 21 -38.58 -15.27 6.55
C GLN A 21 -38.35 -14.57 7.88
N TYR A 22 -37.09 -14.38 8.27
CA TYR A 22 -36.71 -13.70 9.51
C TYR A 22 -37.21 -12.26 9.51
N VAL A 23 -36.95 -11.49 8.45
CA VAL A 23 -37.43 -10.10 8.34
C VAL A 23 -38.95 -10.02 8.32
N ALA A 24 -39.62 -10.90 7.58
CA ALA A 24 -41.08 -10.94 7.52
C ALA A 24 -41.75 -11.26 8.87
N ALA A 25 -41.05 -11.99 9.75
CA ALA A 25 -41.54 -12.33 11.08
C ALA A 25 -41.35 -11.20 12.12
N GLN A 26 -40.53 -10.18 11.83
CA GLN A 26 -40.30 -9.07 12.77
C GLN A 26 -41.41 -8.03 12.65
N SER A 27 -42.14 -7.79 13.73
CA SER A 27 -43.26 -6.85 13.78
C SER A 27 -43.06 -5.67 14.76
N THR A 28 -42.00 -5.70 15.56
CA THR A 28 -41.70 -4.66 16.57
C THR A 28 -40.20 -4.38 16.65
N GLY A 29 -39.82 -3.17 17.08
CA GLY A 29 -38.42 -2.77 17.26
C GLY A 29 -37.82 -2.04 16.04
N HIS A 30 -36.49 -2.02 15.96
CA HIS A 30 -35.76 -1.40 14.85
C HIS A 30 -36.09 -2.10 13.51
N PRO A 31 -36.26 -1.35 12.40
CA PRO A 31 -36.58 -1.92 11.10
C PRO A 31 -35.45 -2.83 10.61
N TRP A 32 -35.81 -3.93 9.94
CA TRP A 32 -34.86 -4.89 9.40
C TRP A 32 -34.75 -4.77 7.89
N THR A 33 -33.51 -4.83 7.38
CA THR A 33 -33.24 -4.83 5.95
C THR A 33 -32.21 -5.89 5.58
N ILE A 34 -32.31 -6.40 4.34
CA ILE A 34 -31.40 -7.42 3.80
C ILE A 34 -30.52 -6.74 2.76
N VAL A 35 -29.21 -6.79 2.97
CA VAL A 35 -28.22 -6.35 1.98
C VAL A 35 -27.59 -7.58 1.37
N SER A 36 -28.04 -7.93 0.16
CA SER A 36 -27.58 -9.11 -0.58
C SER A 36 -26.59 -8.74 -1.68
N LEU A 37 -25.43 -9.40 -1.73
CA LEU A 37 -24.48 -9.18 -2.82
C LEU A 37 -25.04 -9.68 -4.16
N ASP A 38 -25.86 -10.73 -4.17
CA ASP A 38 -26.46 -11.23 -5.41
C ASP A 38 -27.58 -10.31 -5.91
N ASP A 39 -28.38 -9.72 -5.01
CA ASP A 39 -29.38 -8.73 -5.39
C ASP A 39 -28.72 -7.45 -5.91
N LEU A 40 -27.63 -6.98 -5.28
CA LEU A 40 -26.85 -5.84 -5.79
C LEU A 40 -26.21 -6.13 -7.15
N ARG A 41 -25.69 -7.35 -7.36
CA ARG A 41 -25.17 -7.77 -8.68
C ARG A 41 -26.26 -7.70 -9.74
N LEU A 42 -27.44 -8.24 -9.44
CA LEU A 42 -28.56 -8.24 -10.37
C LEU A 42 -29.04 -6.81 -10.63
N MET A 43 -29.18 -5.99 -9.59
CA MET A 43 -29.57 -4.58 -9.71
C MET A 43 -28.62 -3.78 -10.61
N PHE A 44 -27.31 -3.94 -10.43
CA PHE A 44 -26.33 -3.25 -11.29
C PHE A 44 -26.26 -3.82 -12.70
N ALA A 45 -26.46 -5.12 -12.86
CA ALA A 45 -26.44 -5.76 -14.17
C ALA A 45 -27.75 -5.57 -14.96
N GLY A 46 -28.85 -5.25 -14.29
CA GLY A 46 -30.20 -5.11 -14.86
C GLY A 46 -30.87 -6.45 -15.19
N THR A 47 -30.12 -7.44 -15.69
CA THR A 47 -30.61 -8.80 -15.98
C THR A 47 -29.60 -9.88 -15.61
N TRP A 48 -30.08 -11.12 -15.49
CA TRP A 48 -29.24 -12.29 -15.20
C TRP A 48 -28.24 -12.57 -16.33
N GLU A 49 -28.65 -12.45 -17.58
CA GLU A 49 -27.79 -12.69 -18.74
C GLU A 49 -26.63 -11.70 -18.78
N ASN A 50 -26.91 -10.42 -18.47
CA ASN A 50 -25.85 -9.41 -18.42
C ASN A 50 -24.93 -9.62 -17.20
N ARG A 51 -25.48 -10.03 -16.05
CA ARG A 51 -24.68 -10.38 -14.86
C ARG A 51 -23.68 -11.47 -15.22
N ASP A 52 -24.14 -12.56 -15.81
CA ASP A 52 -23.30 -13.72 -16.12
C ASP A 52 -22.26 -13.37 -17.18
N ARG A 53 -22.64 -12.55 -18.19
CA ARG A 53 -21.69 -11.99 -19.16
C ARG A 53 -20.60 -11.15 -18.50
N ILE A 54 -20.94 -10.30 -17.52
CA ILE A 54 -19.96 -9.50 -16.76
C ILE A 54 -19.05 -10.40 -15.94
N LEU A 55 -19.62 -11.41 -15.27
CA LEU A 55 -18.88 -12.36 -14.44
C LEU A 55 -17.94 -13.28 -15.26
N ALA A 56 -18.27 -13.55 -16.52
CA ALA A 56 -17.39 -14.24 -17.47
C ALA A 56 -16.33 -13.33 -18.11
N SER A 57 -16.45 -12.00 -17.96
CA SER A 57 -15.56 -11.03 -18.61
C SER A 57 -14.29 -10.73 -17.81
N LYS A 58 -13.31 -10.11 -18.48
CA LYS A 58 -12.10 -9.54 -17.85
C LYS A 58 -12.40 -8.47 -16.78
N ARG A 59 -13.62 -7.90 -16.76
CA ARG A 59 -14.06 -6.87 -15.79
C ARG A 59 -14.70 -7.45 -14.52
N ARG A 60 -14.78 -8.78 -14.38
CA ARG A 60 -15.35 -9.47 -13.20
C ARG A 60 -14.82 -8.89 -11.87
N LYS A 61 -13.50 -8.67 -11.78
CA LYS A 61 -12.84 -8.18 -10.56
C LYS A 61 -13.30 -6.78 -10.18
N GLU A 62 -13.30 -5.85 -11.14
CA GLU A 62 -13.74 -4.46 -10.94
C GLU A 62 -15.21 -4.39 -10.54
N PHE A 63 -16.06 -5.18 -11.22
CA PHE A 63 -17.48 -5.25 -10.90
C PHE A 63 -17.74 -5.81 -9.50
N THR A 64 -17.04 -6.90 -9.14
CA THR A 64 -17.16 -7.50 -7.80
C THR A 64 -16.73 -6.52 -6.71
N GLN A 65 -15.63 -5.78 -6.93
CA GLN A 65 -15.16 -4.76 -5.99
C GLN A 65 -16.18 -3.63 -5.82
N LEU A 66 -16.82 -3.18 -6.91
CA LEU A 66 -17.87 -2.17 -6.84
C LEU A 66 -19.07 -2.66 -6.01
N VAL A 67 -19.56 -3.88 -6.25
CA VAL A 67 -20.68 -4.46 -5.51
C VAL A 67 -20.36 -4.59 -4.02
N VAL A 68 -19.19 -5.12 -3.67
CA VAL A 68 -18.77 -5.26 -2.26
C VAL A 68 -18.65 -3.89 -1.59
N LYS A 69 -18.06 -2.90 -2.28
CA LYS A 69 -17.93 -1.53 -1.76
C LYS A 69 -19.30 -0.90 -1.51
N THR A 70 -20.23 -1.01 -2.45
CA THR A 70 -21.59 -0.49 -2.28
C THR A 70 -22.30 -1.18 -1.12
N SER A 71 -22.23 -2.52 -1.04
CA SER A 71 -22.82 -3.28 0.06
C SER A 71 -22.32 -2.78 1.42
N ARG A 72 -21.00 -2.58 1.59
CA ARG A 72 -20.43 -2.09 2.86
C ARG A 72 -20.91 -0.69 3.21
N HIS A 73 -20.95 0.24 2.26
CA HIS A 73 -21.48 1.59 2.51
C HIS A 73 -22.95 1.56 2.86
N THR A 74 -23.76 0.77 2.15
CA THR A 74 -25.18 0.63 2.45
C THR A 74 -25.39 0.06 3.85
N ILE A 75 -24.65 -0.98 4.25
CA ILE A 75 -24.70 -1.52 5.62
C ILE A 75 -24.35 -0.43 6.65
N ALA A 76 -23.26 0.31 6.43
CA ALA A 76 -22.83 1.39 7.33
C ALA A 76 -23.91 2.46 7.52
N ASP A 77 -24.43 3.00 6.42
CA ASP A 77 -25.43 4.07 6.43
C ASP A 77 -26.74 3.61 7.10
N LEU A 78 -27.13 2.34 6.89
CA LEU A 78 -28.31 1.76 7.53
C LEU A 78 -28.13 1.60 9.04
N LEU A 79 -26.96 1.13 9.50
CA LEU A 79 -26.67 1.00 10.92
C LEU A 79 -26.69 2.38 11.60
N ASP A 80 -26.06 3.39 11.00
CA ASP A 80 -26.08 4.78 11.50
C ASP A 80 -27.50 5.36 11.52
N ALA A 81 -28.33 5.02 10.54
CA ALA A 81 -29.73 5.41 10.49
C ALA A 81 -30.64 4.65 11.47
N GLY A 82 -30.09 3.73 12.27
CA GLY A 82 -30.86 3.00 13.29
C GLY A 82 -31.58 1.73 12.79
N TRP A 83 -31.16 1.16 11.65
CA TRP A 83 -31.73 -0.06 11.07
C TRP A 83 -30.93 -1.29 11.50
N ASN A 84 -31.63 -2.41 11.72
CA ASN A 84 -31.01 -3.72 11.79
C ASN A 84 -30.75 -4.24 10.38
N VAL A 85 -29.62 -4.92 10.18
CA VAL A 85 -29.18 -5.35 8.86
C VAL A 85 -28.85 -6.84 8.85
N ILE A 86 -29.25 -7.53 7.78
CA ILE A 86 -28.79 -8.88 7.46
C ILE A 86 -27.87 -8.78 6.23
N ALA A 87 -26.60 -9.14 6.40
CA ALA A 87 -25.66 -9.24 5.30
C ALA A 87 -25.77 -10.62 4.65
N ASP A 88 -26.46 -10.69 3.51
CA ASP A 88 -26.66 -11.93 2.75
C ASP A 88 -25.57 -12.11 1.68
N ALA A 89 -24.60 -12.96 2.00
CA ALA A 89 -23.61 -13.45 1.06
C ALA A 89 -23.14 -14.84 1.51
N GLN A 90 -22.23 -15.45 0.74
CA GLN A 90 -21.59 -16.70 1.19
C GLN A 90 -20.71 -16.48 2.42
N HIS A 91 -19.97 -15.35 2.46
CA HIS A 91 -18.87 -15.10 3.39
C HIS A 91 -17.97 -16.33 3.56
N ALA A 92 -17.54 -16.90 2.43
CA ALA A 92 -16.87 -18.19 2.39
C ALA A 92 -15.49 -18.21 3.08
N GLN A 93 -14.90 -17.03 3.23
CA GLN A 93 -13.64 -16.78 3.90
C GLN A 93 -13.92 -15.98 5.19
N PRO A 94 -13.43 -16.42 6.37
CA PRO A 94 -13.69 -15.77 7.66
C PRO A 94 -13.31 -14.29 7.71
N GLU A 95 -12.33 -13.87 6.90
CA GLU A 95 -11.85 -12.49 6.82
C GLU A 95 -12.98 -11.53 6.41
N PHE A 96 -13.85 -11.94 5.47
CA PHE A 96 -14.97 -11.09 5.03
C PHE A 96 -16.03 -10.92 6.13
N ALA A 97 -16.26 -11.96 6.93
CA ALA A 97 -17.16 -11.86 8.08
C ALA A 97 -16.55 -10.98 9.17
N SER A 98 -15.23 -11.07 9.37
CA SER A 98 -14.47 -10.23 10.31
C SER A 98 -14.52 -8.75 9.92
N GLU A 99 -14.39 -8.43 8.63
CA GLU A 99 -14.54 -7.06 8.11
C GLU A 99 -15.93 -6.47 8.38
N LEU A 100 -16.99 -7.28 8.24
CA LEU A 100 -18.36 -6.84 8.54
C LEU A 100 -18.61 -6.71 10.04
N ALA A 101 -18.04 -7.60 10.86
CA ALA A 101 -18.10 -7.49 12.31
C ALA A 101 -17.39 -6.20 12.79
N LEU A 102 -16.21 -5.88 12.23
CA LEU A 102 -15.51 -4.62 12.47
C LEU A 102 -16.34 -3.42 12.06
N LEU A 103 -17.02 -3.50 10.91
CA LEU A 103 -17.94 -2.45 10.46
C LEU A 103 -19.08 -2.25 11.48
N ALA A 104 -19.72 -3.31 11.96
CA ALA A 104 -20.76 -3.19 12.97
C ALA A 104 -20.26 -2.50 14.26
N VAL A 105 -19.09 -2.90 14.77
CA VAL A 105 -18.50 -2.28 15.97
C VAL A 105 -18.22 -0.79 15.75
N LYS A 106 -17.67 -0.43 14.58
CA LYS A 106 -17.40 0.97 14.21
C LYS A 106 -18.66 1.83 14.25
N HIS A 107 -19.80 1.26 13.87
CA HIS A 107 -21.10 1.93 13.83
C HIS A 107 -21.95 1.64 15.09
N HIS A 108 -21.30 1.26 16.20
CA HIS A 108 -21.94 1.02 17.50
C HIS A 108 -23.10 0.00 17.46
N ALA A 109 -23.02 -0.96 16.55
CA ALA A 109 -24.00 -2.04 16.39
C ALA A 109 -23.51 -3.33 17.06
N VAL A 110 -24.44 -4.11 17.61
CA VAL A 110 -24.16 -5.51 17.97
C VAL A 110 -24.11 -6.35 16.70
N TRP A 111 -23.32 -7.42 16.70
CA TRP A 111 -23.24 -8.31 15.55
C TRP A 111 -23.26 -9.78 15.97
N GLU A 112 -23.70 -10.63 15.06
CA GLU A 112 -23.59 -12.08 15.19
C GLU A 112 -23.36 -12.72 13.82
N THR A 113 -22.84 -13.94 13.81
CA THR A 113 -22.82 -14.78 12.62
C THR A 113 -23.96 -15.79 12.66
N LYS A 114 -24.53 -16.11 11.50
CA LYS A 114 -25.53 -17.16 11.36
C LYS A 114 -25.07 -18.16 10.31
N ASP A 115 -24.79 -19.37 10.78
CA ASP A 115 -24.20 -20.43 9.97
C ASP A 115 -25.25 -21.34 9.36
N PHE A 116 -25.05 -21.62 8.07
CA PHE A 116 -25.85 -22.55 7.29
C PHE A 116 -24.94 -23.65 6.76
N ASP A 117 -24.50 -24.49 7.69
CA ASP A 117 -23.73 -25.70 7.39
C ASP A 117 -24.68 -26.81 6.93
N GLN A 118 -24.51 -27.25 5.68
CA GLN A 118 -25.31 -28.32 5.07
C GLN A 118 -24.36 -29.24 4.29
N PRO A 119 -24.62 -30.55 4.27
CA PRO A 119 -23.87 -31.50 3.46
C PRO A 119 -23.88 -31.13 1.97
N LEU A 120 -22.83 -31.49 1.25
CA LEU A 120 -22.67 -31.21 -0.18
C LEU A 120 -23.86 -31.75 -0.99
N GLU A 121 -24.35 -32.94 -0.66
CA GLU A 121 -25.49 -33.60 -1.28
C GLU A 121 -26.74 -32.72 -1.19
N THR A 122 -27.04 -32.22 0.01
CA THR A 122 -28.18 -31.33 0.25
C THR A 122 -28.04 -30.01 -0.52
N LEU A 123 -26.83 -29.46 -0.61
CA LEU A 123 -26.59 -28.24 -1.40
C LEU A 123 -26.88 -28.48 -2.89
N LEU A 124 -26.43 -29.61 -3.43
CA LEU A 124 -26.63 -30.00 -4.82
C LEU A 124 -28.09 -30.30 -5.14
N GLU A 125 -28.78 -31.06 -4.30
CA GLU A 125 -30.21 -31.37 -4.43
C GLU A 125 -31.06 -30.09 -4.44
N ARG A 126 -30.83 -29.20 -3.47
CA ARG A 126 -31.53 -27.90 -3.41
C ARG A 126 -31.17 -27.00 -4.57
N ASN A 127 -29.94 -27.08 -5.09
CA ASN A 127 -29.53 -26.31 -6.25
C ASN A 127 -30.19 -26.81 -7.54
N ALA A 128 -30.39 -28.12 -7.69
CA ALA A 128 -31.09 -28.71 -8.85
C ALA A 128 -32.55 -28.26 -8.96
N GLN A 129 -33.18 -27.89 -7.84
CA GLN A 129 -34.55 -27.36 -7.81
C GLN A 129 -34.62 -25.86 -8.13
N ARG A 130 -33.50 -25.16 -8.31
CA ARG A 130 -33.47 -23.73 -8.62
C ARG A 130 -33.67 -23.49 -10.11
N THR A 131 -34.42 -22.46 -10.45
CA THR A 131 -34.71 -22.09 -11.84
C THR A 131 -34.01 -20.79 -12.24
N GLY A 132 -33.64 -20.67 -13.51
CA GLY A 132 -33.06 -19.45 -14.09
C GLY A 132 -31.73 -19.06 -13.43
N GLY A 133 -31.47 -17.75 -13.29
CA GLY A 133 -30.20 -17.25 -12.75
C GLY A 133 -29.93 -17.55 -11.27
N ALA A 134 -30.88 -18.16 -10.55
CA ALA A 134 -30.65 -18.67 -9.20
C ALA A 134 -29.92 -20.04 -9.19
N TYR A 135 -29.96 -20.77 -10.31
CA TYR A 135 -29.20 -22.01 -10.49
C TYR A 135 -27.70 -21.69 -10.55
N VAL A 136 -26.91 -22.44 -9.80
CA VAL A 136 -25.45 -22.31 -9.78
C VAL A 136 -24.84 -23.59 -10.36
N ASP A 137 -23.75 -23.47 -11.11
CA ASP A 137 -23.05 -24.65 -11.63
C ASP A 137 -22.67 -25.63 -10.49
N PRO A 138 -23.11 -26.91 -10.55
CA PRO A 138 -22.73 -27.93 -9.58
C PRO A 138 -21.22 -28.07 -9.37
N GLU A 139 -20.40 -27.91 -10.41
CA GLU A 139 -18.93 -27.98 -10.28
C GLU A 139 -18.40 -26.84 -9.42
N TYR A 140 -18.96 -25.64 -9.58
CA TYR A 140 -18.61 -24.51 -8.72
C TYR A 140 -18.95 -24.80 -7.25
N ILE A 141 -20.12 -25.39 -6.96
CA ILE A 141 -20.51 -25.73 -5.58
C ILE A 141 -19.53 -26.75 -4.98
N ARG A 142 -19.18 -27.82 -5.71
CA ARG A 142 -18.20 -28.81 -5.26
C ARG A 142 -16.84 -28.18 -4.96
N SER A 143 -16.34 -27.37 -5.90
CA SER A 143 -15.07 -26.64 -5.74
C SER A 143 -15.08 -25.69 -4.53
N GLN A 144 -16.19 -24.98 -4.30
CA GLN A 144 -16.32 -24.12 -3.11
C GLN A 144 -16.41 -24.92 -1.81
N TYR A 145 -17.07 -26.07 -1.83
CA TYR A 145 -17.18 -26.96 -0.67
C TYR A 145 -15.80 -27.45 -0.24
N GLU A 146 -15.07 -28.06 -1.16
CA GLU A 146 -13.70 -28.55 -0.91
C GLU A 146 -12.76 -27.45 -0.40
N ARG A 147 -12.84 -26.25 -0.99
CA ARG A 147 -11.91 -25.16 -0.67
C ARG A 147 -12.23 -24.42 0.62
N CYS A 148 -13.51 -24.20 0.91
CA CYS A 148 -13.91 -23.22 1.91
C CYS A 148 -14.63 -23.83 3.11
N HIS A 149 -15.30 -24.98 2.97
CA HIS A 149 -16.21 -25.51 4.00
C HIS A 149 -15.53 -25.69 5.36
N ALA A 150 -14.34 -26.30 5.38
CA ALA A 150 -13.58 -26.56 6.61
C ALA A 150 -13.23 -25.28 7.41
N ASN A 151 -13.05 -24.15 6.73
CA ASN A 151 -12.61 -22.89 7.34
C ASN A 151 -13.74 -21.86 7.48
N MET A 152 -14.83 -21.98 6.73
CA MET A 152 -15.90 -20.97 6.64
C MET A 152 -16.54 -20.64 7.99
N PHE A 153 -16.71 -21.65 8.84
CA PHE A 153 -17.44 -21.55 10.11
C PHE A 153 -16.54 -21.30 11.31
N GLN A 154 -15.24 -21.11 11.10
CA GLN A 154 -14.32 -20.73 12.16
C GLN A 154 -14.85 -19.48 12.89
N PRO A 155 -14.73 -19.41 14.23
CA PRO A 155 -15.21 -18.26 15.00
C PRO A 155 -14.64 -16.95 14.45
N VAL A 156 -15.51 -15.96 14.24
CA VAL A 156 -15.07 -14.62 13.90
C VAL A 156 -14.49 -13.99 15.15
N SER A 157 -13.17 -13.85 15.20
CA SER A 157 -12.50 -13.08 16.24
C SER A 157 -12.32 -11.65 15.75
N LEU A 158 -12.81 -10.69 16.52
CA LEU A 158 -12.54 -9.29 16.24
C LEU A 158 -11.13 -8.95 16.73
N PRO A 159 -10.32 -8.26 15.90
CA PRO A 159 -9.07 -7.69 16.36
C PRO A 159 -9.33 -6.80 17.57
N ASN A 160 -8.62 -7.06 18.68
CA ASN A 160 -8.74 -6.25 19.88
C ASN A 160 -8.05 -4.89 19.65
N PRO A 161 -8.77 -3.75 19.65
CA PRO A 161 -8.18 -2.43 19.44
C PRO A 161 -7.26 -1.99 20.59
N ASN A 162 -7.30 -2.72 21.72
CA ASN A 162 -6.40 -2.57 22.86
C ASN A 162 -5.48 -3.79 23.04
N GLY A 163 -5.43 -4.67 22.02
CA GLY A 163 -4.65 -5.88 22.02
C GLY A 163 -3.18 -5.65 21.67
N ASN A 164 -2.52 -6.70 21.20
CA ASN A 164 -1.15 -6.58 20.71
C ASN A 164 -1.09 -5.69 19.45
N LEU A 165 0.11 -5.35 19.00
CA LEU A 165 0.27 -4.43 17.86
C LEU A 165 -0.36 -4.95 16.57
N LEU A 166 -0.33 -6.27 16.31
CA LEU A 166 -0.96 -6.86 15.12
C LEU A 166 -2.48 -6.69 15.16
N GLU A 167 -3.10 -7.00 16.29
CA GLU A 167 -4.55 -6.83 16.51
C GLU A 167 -4.95 -5.36 16.35
N ARG A 168 -4.16 -4.43 16.91
CA ARG A 168 -4.38 -2.98 16.74
C ARG A 168 -4.27 -2.52 15.29
N MET A 169 -3.35 -3.11 14.51
CA MET A 169 -3.21 -2.81 13.07
C MET A 169 -4.35 -3.43 12.25
N GLN A 170 -4.83 -4.62 12.60
CA GLN A 170 -5.97 -5.25 11.95
C GLN A 170 -7.30 -4.55 12.27
N ALA A 171 -7.43 -3.96 13.46
CA ALA A 171 -8.59 -3.19 13.87
C ALA A 171 -8.72 -1.84 13.14
N ASP A 172 -7.62 -1.31 12.59
CA ASP A 172 -7.63 0.01 11.95
C ASP A 172 -8.11 -0.08 10.48
N PRO A 173 -9.23 0.57 10.12
CA PRO A 173 -9.79 0.48 8.77
C PRO A 173 -8.90 1.12 7.69
N ASP A 174 -7.96 1.97 8.10
CA ASP A 174 -7.00 2.61 7.22
C ASP A 174 -5.69 1.83 7.10
N VAL A 175 -5.59 0.66 7.73
CA VAL A 175 -4.47 -0.27 7.62
C VAL A 175 -4.94 -1.59 7.00
N ARG A 176 -4.15 -2.09 6.06
CA ARG A 176 -4.29 -3.40 5.45
C ARG A 176 -3.15 -4.29 5.94
N VAL A 177 -3.52 -5.39 6.57
CA VAL A 177 -2.59 -6.43 7.01
C VAL A 177 -2.70 -7.61 6.05
N ASN A 178 -1.58 -8.07 5.50
CA ASN A 178 -1.54 -9.29 4.68
C ASN A 178 -0.40 -10.19 5.15
N ALA A 179 -0.62 -11.51 5.11
CA ALA A 179 0.47 -12.47 5.27
C ALA A 179 1.55 -12.26 4.21
N VAL A 180 2.82 -12.37 4.60
CA VAL A 180 3.97 -12.26 3.69
C VAL A 180 4.14 -13.59 2.95
N ALA A 181 4.21 -13.54 1.62
CA ALA A 181 4.38 -14.74 0.82
C ALA A 181 5.73 -15.42 1.13
N GLY A 182 5.70 -16.73 1.38
CA GLY A 182 6.89 -17.52 1.72
C GLY A 182 7.22 -17.57 3.21
N GLU A 183 6.48 -16.84 4.05
CA GLU A 183 6.66 -16.82 5.51
C GLU A 183 5.44 -17.46 6.19
N THR A 184 5.65 -18.20 7.28
CA THR A 184 4.56 -18.89 8.00
C THR A 184 3.89 -18.00 9.05
N ASP A 185 4.65 -17.08 9.64
CA ASP A 185 4.21 -16.26 10.78
C ASP A 185 4.71 -14.82 10.64
N LEU A 186 4.38 -14.19 9.50
CA LEU A 186 4.76 -12.81 9.23
C LEU A 186 3.69 -12.07 8.46
N PHE A 187 3.34 -10.88 8.97
CA PHE A 187 2.27 -10.05 8.46
C PHE A 187 2.79 -8.65 8.12
N ALA A 188 2.55 -8.19 6.89
CA ALA A 188 2.91 -6.86 6.43
C ALA A 188 1.75 -5.87 6.64
N CYS A 189 1.99 -4.82 7.42
CA CYS A 189 1.04 -3.74 7.67
C CYS A 189 1.29 -2.58 6.70
N ASN A 190 0.28 -2.24 5.90
CA ASN A 190 0.34 -1.16 4.91
C ASN A 190 -0.91 -0.28 4.99
N PHE A 191 -0.78 1.04 4.99
CA PHE A 191 -1.94 1.92 4.87
C PHE A 191 -2.75 1.64 3.58
N THR A 192 -4.08 1.82 3.65
CA THR A 192 -4.96 1.61 2.50
C THR A 192 -4.80 2.71 1.44
N ARG A 193 -5.23 2.42 0.21
CA ARG A 193 -5.25 3.42 -0.87
C ARG A 193 -6.16 4.60 -0.54
N ASP A 194 -7.29 4.32 0.12
CA ASP A 194 -8.26 5.35 0.50
C ASP A 194 -7.70 6.23 1.63
N ALA A 195 -6.93 5.65 2.57
CA ALA A 195 -6.23 6.42 3.59
C ALA A 195 -5.19 7.37 2.98
N PHE A 196 -4.40 6.85 2.03
CA PHE A 196 -3.43 7.65 1.28
C PHE A 196 -4.10 8.79 0.49
N ALA A 197 -5.14 8.48 -0.29
CA ALA A 197 -5.83 9.46 -1.14
C ALA A 197 -6.60 10.50 -0.32
N GLY A 198 -7.21 10.08 0.79
CA GLY A 198 -7.91 10.96 1.72
C GLY A 198 -7.00 11.70 2.69
N GLY A 199 -5.69 11.43 2.68
CA GLY A 199 -4.73 12.02 3.61
C GLY A 199 -5.03 11.72 5.09
N ARG A 200 -5.62 10.56 5.38
CA ARG A 200 -5.99 10.13 6.74
C ARG A 200 -4.76 9.57 7.45
N TRP A 201 -4.02 10.48 8.10
CA TRP A 201 -2.76 10.17 8.77
C TRP A 201 -2.95 10.16 10.30
N THR A 202 -3.32 8.99 10.83
CA THR A 202 -3.28 8.68 12.27
C THR A 202 -1.92 8.10 12.67
N HIS A 203 -1.62 8.06 13.98
CA HIS A 203 -0.42 7.38 14.51
C HIS A 203 -0.22 5.97 13.90
N ARG A 204 -1.30 5.19 13.75
CA ARG A 204 -1.23 3.84 13.15
C ARG A 204 -0.91 3.86 11.66
N THR A 205 -1.56 4.71 10.88
CA THR A 205 -1.30 4.79 9.42
C THR A 205 0.09 5.35 9.08
N LEU A 206 0.65 6.21 9.96
CA LEU A 206 2.03 6.67 9.85
C LEU A 206 3.03 5.52 10.07
N ASN A 207 2.71 4.63 11.01
CA ASN A 207 3.49 3.44 11.35
C ASN A 207 3.29 2.27 10.36
N ALA A 208 2.17 2.20 9.64
CA ALA A 208 1.86 1.15 8.67
C ALA A 208 2.59 1.33 7.31
N ARG A 209 3.92 1.44 7.37
CA ARG A 209 4.81 1.57 6.20
C ARG A 209 6.07 0.74 6.43
N GLY A 210 6.17 -0.41 5.75
CA GLY A 210 7.28 -1.33 5.96
C GLY A 210 7.32 -1.91 7.37
N LEU A 211 6.16 -2.11 7.99
CA LEU A 211 6.04 -2.71 9.32
C LEU A 211 5.64 -4.19 9.16
N PHE A 212 6.46 -5.08 9.72
CA PHE A 212 6.26 -6.53 9.63
C PHE A 212 6.20 -7.12 11.03
N LEU A 213 5.10 -7.81 11.32
CA LEU A 213 4.76 -8.33 12.63
C LEU A 213 4.59 -9.85 12.59
N ASP A 214 4.92 -10.54 13.67
CA ASP A 214 4.47 -11.92 13.90
C ASP A 214 3.03 -11.95 14.49
N HIS A 215 2.45 -13.14 14.67
CA HIS A 215 1.11 -13.29 15.26
C HIS A 215 0.98 -12.74 16.69
N THR A 216 2.09 -12.61 17.43
CA THR A 216 2.11 -12.05 18.79
C THR A 216 2.12 -10.53 18.80
N GLY A 217 2.29 -9.89 17.63
CA GLY A 217 2.43 -8.45 17.48
C GLY A 217 3.85 -7.95 17.72
N ARG A 218 4.85 -8.83 17.77
CA ARG A 218 6.26 -8.42 17.83
C ARG A 218 6.69 -7.87 16.48
N VAL A 219 7.48 -6.79 16.49
CA VAL A 219 8.06 -6.23 15.27
C VAL A 219 9.25 -7.08 14.85
N ILE A 220 9.14 -7.73 13.69
CA ILE A 220 10.19 -8.58 13.11
C ILE A 220 11.06 -7.77 12.14
N MET A 221 10.44 -6.91 11.34
CA MET A 221 11.15 -5.96 10.48
C MET A 221 10.45 -4.61 10.44
N ARG A 222 11.24 -3.55 10.25
CA ARG A 222 10.74 -2.19 10.28
C ARG A 222 11.41 -1.26 9.28
N GLY A 223 10.58 -0.56 8.50
CA GLY A 223 10.94 0.56 7.64
C GLY A 223 10.71 1.92 8.29
N PHE A 224 10.90 2.98 7.49
CA PHE A 224 10.55 4.34 7.91
C PHE A 224 9.05 4.51 8.13
N GLU A 225 8.72 5.25 9.20
CA GLU A 225 7.40 5.87 9.30
C GLU A 225 7.14 6.80 8.11
N LYS A 226 5.87 7.06 7.80
CA LYS A 226 5.51 8.02 6.76
C LYS A 226 5.89 9.43 7.23
N PHE A 227 6.90 10.02 6.60
CA PHE A 227 7.21 11.45 6.73
C PHE A 227 6.77 12.25 5.49
N PHE A 228 6.63 13.56 5.66
CA PHE A 228 6.06 14.50 4.69
C PHE A 228 7.11 15.44 4.13
N ALA A 229 6.83 16.00 2.96
CA ALA A 229 7.68 17.00 2.35
C ALA A 229 7.42 18.40 2.94
N VAL A 230 8.41 19.28 2.86
CA VAL A 230 8.19 20.71 3.11
C VAL A 230 7.02 21.19 2.25
N ASP A 231 6.11 21.93 2.87
CA ASP A 231 4.86 22.45 2.32
C ASP A 231 3.82 21.39 1.86
N GLU A 232 3.97 20.11 2.24
CA GLU A 232 2.95 19.06 2.00
C GLU A 232 1.78 19.14 2.99
N LYS A 233 2.03 19.56 4.24
CA LYS A 233 1.07 19.68 5.34
C LYS A 233 1.27 20.99 6.09
N GLY A 234 0.27 21.41 6.86
CA GLY A 234 0.39 22.60 7.71
C GLY A 234 1.55 22.49 8.71
N GLU A 235 1.73 21.33 9.34
CA GLU A 235 2.84 21.05 10.27
C GLU A 235 4.23 21.07 9.60
N THR A 236 4.31 20.74 8.31
CA THR A 236 5.56 20.75 7.54
C THR A 236 5.69 21.98 6.64
N SER A 237 4.96 23.06 6.93
CA SER A 237 5.20 24.34 6.25
C SER A 237 6.65 24.77 6.48
N ARG A 238 7.26 25.44 5.49
CA ARG A 238 8.65 25.94 5.62
C ARG A 238 8.89 26.65 6.95
N GLU A 239 7.98 27.53 7.36
CA GLU A 239 8.11 28.27 8.62
C GLU A 239 8.05 27.36 9.84
N ASN A 240 7.16 26.36 9.87
CA ASN A 240 7.09 25.42 10.99
C ASN A 240 8.32 24.52 11.06
N VAL A 241 8.88 24.11 9.91
CA VAL A 241 10.13 23.34 9.84
C VAL A 241 11.31 24.16 10.38
N LEU A 242 11.41 25.44 10.01
CA LEU A 242 12.48 26.34 10.48
C LEU A 242 12.35 26.69 11.97
N ASN A 243 11.13 26.80 12.47
CA ASN A 243 10.86 27.07 13.89
C ASN A 243 10.93 25.80 14.76
N HIS A 244 11.06 24.61 14.18
CA HIS A 244 11.22 23.36 14.93
C HIS A 244 12.62 23.29 15.54
N ASN A 245 12.74 23.74 16.78
CA ASN A 245 14.01 23.92 17.48
C ASN A 245 14.61 22.60 18.02
N ALA A 246 14.85 21.62 17.14
CA ALA A 246 15.38 20.30 17.48
C ALA A 246 16.72 20.03 16.76
N TYR A 247 17.73 20.83 17.10
CA TYR A 247 19.10 20.71 16.61
C TYR A 247 19.93 19.67 17.39
N PRO A 248 21.02 19.15 16.80
CA PRO A 248 21.45 19.32 15.40
C PRO A 248 20.49 18.66 14.41
N VAL A 249 20.44 19.19 13.18
CA VAL A 249 19.67 18.61 12.07
C VAL A 249 20.64 17.99 11.07
N ARG A 250 20.54 16.67 10.87
CA ARG A 250 21.30 15.98 9.82
C ARG A 250 20.56 16.14 8.49
N VAL A 251 21.25 16.68 7.49
CA VAL A 251 20.77 16.83 6.12
C VAL A 251 21.44 15.76 5.27
N GLU A 252 20.65 14.88 4.67
CA GLU A 252 21.14 13.73 3.90
C GLU A 252 20.61 13.76 2.46
N SER A 253 21.47 13.46 1.48
CA SER A 253 21.06 13.41 0.08
C SER A 253 19.96 12.38 -0.11
N LYS A 254 18.89 12.77 -0.81
CA LYS A 254 17.82 11.84 -1.11
C LYS A 254 18.12 11.13 -2.42
N GLU A 255 18.61 9.90 -2.32
CA GLU A 255 18.74 9.02 -3.49
C GLU A 255 17.36 8.67 -4.09
N ASN A 256 17.36 8.34 -5.38
CA ASN A 256 16.14 8.14 -6.17
C ASN A 256 16.08 6.75 -6.80
N GLY A 257 15.68 5.77 -5.99
CA GLY A 257 15.35 4.41 -6.39
C GLY A 257 14.08 3.93 -5.68
N PHE A 258 14.10 2.69 -5.19
CA PHE A 258 13.04 2.17 -4.34
C PHE A 258 13.58 1.67 -2.99
N LEU A 259 12.72 1.72 -1.97
CA LEU A 259 13.08 1.27 -0.62
C LEU A 259 13.17 -0.26 -0.55
N GLY A 260 14.38 -0.75 -0.30
CA GLY A 260 14.68 -2.12 0.09
C GLY A 260 14.85 -2.25 1.59
N LEU A 261 14.41 -3.38 2.14
CA LEU A 261 14.54 -3.74 3.55
C LEU A 261 15.24 -5.10 3.64
N VAL A 262 16.25 -5.19 4.50
CA VAL A 262 17.00 -6.41 4.78
C VAL A 262 16.99 -6.67 6.28
N GLY A 263 16.48 -7.83 6.68
CA GLY A 263 16.45 -8.28 8.07
C GLY A 263 17.15 -9.63 8.21
N ALA A 264 17.57 -9.97 9.43
CA ALA A 264 18.07 -11.31 9.73
C ALA A 264 16.95 -12.35 9.57
N ALA A 265 17.25 -13.45 8.90
CA ALA A 265 16.45 -14.67 8.99
C ALA A 265 16.89 -15.51 10.20
N ASP A 266 16.27 -16.67 10.40
CA ASP A 266 16.43 -17.45 11.63
C ASP A 266 17.82 -18.10 11.75
N LYS A 267 18.50 -18.36 10.62
CA LYS A 267 19.85 -18.95 10.61
C LYS A 267 20.93 -17.90 10.30
N PRO A 268 22.13 -18.02 10.90
CA PRO A 268 23.27 -17.17 10.57
C PRO A 268 23.55 -17.10 9.06
N GLY A 269 23.71 -15.88 8.54
CA GLY A 269 24.00 -15.62 7.12
C GLY A 269 22.80 -15.72 6.15
N GLU A 270 21.61 -16.05 6.66
CA GLU A 270 20.35 -16.02 5.92
C GLU A 270 19.57 -14.74 6.21
N PHE A 271 18.93 -14.15 5.20
CA PHE A 271 18.28 -12.84 5.32
C PHE A 271 16.86 -12.87 4.75
N ARG A 272 16.04 -11.97 5.28
CA ARG A 272 14.73 -11.62 4.72
C ARG A 272 14.90 -10.36 3.87
N PHE A 273 14.60 -10.47 2.58
CA PHE A 273 14.61 -9.34 1.64
C PHE A 273 13.20 -8.91 1.34
N PHE A 274 12.86 -7.66 1.66
CA PHE A 274 11.56 -7.09 1.37
C PHE A 274 11.66 -5.75 0.65
N SER A 275 10.59 -5.44 -0.08
CA SER A 275 10.25 -4.08 -0.48
C SER A 275 9.39 -3.44 0.61
N LYS A 276 8.96 -2.18 0.42
CA LYS A 276 8.00 -1.49 1.30
C LYS A 276 6.77 -2.36 1.68
N SER A 277 6.30 -3.21 0.77
CA SER A 277 5.06 -4.00 0.94
C SER A 277 5.30 -5.47 1.29
N GLY A 278 6.55 -5.88 1.53
CA GLY A 278 6.95 -7.28 1.75
C GLY A 278 7.66 -7.90 0.55
N ALA A 279 7.55 -9.22 0.43
CA ALA A 279 8.12 -10.01 -0.66
C ALA A 279 7.45 -9.67 -2.01
N THR A 280 8.21 -9.09 -2.92
CA THR A 280 7.75 -8.67 -4.27
C THR A 280 8.86 -8.90 -5.30
N ASP A 281 8.62 -8.65 -6.58
CA ASP A 281 9.71 -8.73 -7.57
C ASP A 281 10.83 -7.72 -7.31
N TYR A 282 10.52 -6.59 -6.66
CA TYR A 282 11.52 -5.63 -6.20
C TYR A 282 12.43 -6.20 -5.10
N SER A 283 11.92 -7.08 -4.23
CA SER A 283 12.75 -7.63 -3.16
C SER A 283 13.81 -8.60 -3.69
N LYS A 284 13.56 -9.26 -4.81
CA LYS A 284 14.55 -10.08 -5.52
C LYS A 284 15.71 -9.25 -6.07
N LEU A 285 15.44 -8.00 -6.48
CA LEU A 285 16.49 -7.07 -6.92
C LEU A 285 17.36 -6.67 -5.73
N VAL A 286 16.78 -6.39 -4.56
CA VAL A 286 17.56 -6.13 -3.34
C VAL A 286 18.46 -7.32 -3.01
N GLU A 287 17.92 -8.54 -3.04
CA GLU A 287 18.71 -9.75 -2.82
C GLU A 287 19.84 -9.91 -3.85
N HIS A 288 19.56 -9.66 -5.13
CA HIS A 288 20.52 -9.82 -6.22
C HIS A 288 21.79 -8.98 -6.04
N PHE A 289 21.63 -7.74 -5.59
CA PHE A 289 22.72 -6.78 -5.40
C PHE A 289 23.30 -6.81 -3.98
N PHE A 290 22.74 -7.62 -3.07
CA PHE A 290 23.29 -7.78 -1.73
C PHE A 290 24.56 -8.65 -1.74
N PRO A 291 25.53 -8.45 -0.82
CA PRO A 291 26.75 -9.24 -0.77
C PRO A 291 26.51 -10.75 -0.72
N LYS A 292 27.28 -11.48 -1.53
CA LYS A 292 27.20 -12.94 -1.67
C LYS A 292 28.28 -13.69 -0.87
N GLU A 293 29.33 -13.00 -0.46
CA GLU A 293 30.46 -13.60 0.24
C GLU A 293 30.06 -14.09 1.65
N PRO A 294 30.27 -15.38 1.99
CA PRO A 294 29.77 -15.95 3.24
C PRO A 294 30.23 -15.21 4.51
N ALA A 295 31.51 -14.84 4.59
CA ALA A 295 32.05 -14.13 5.76
C ALA A 295 31.42 -12.73 5.94
N VAL A 296 31.21 -12.00 4.84
CA VAL A 296 30.51 -10.71 4.85
C VAL A 296 29.07 -10.91 5.31
N ARG A 297 28.37 -11.89 4.74
CA ARG A 297 26.98 -12.21 5.10
C ARG A 297 26.84 -12.58 6.57
N GLU A 298 27.73 -13.37 7.12
CA GLU A 298 27.71 -13.71 8.54
C GLU A 298 27.92 -12.45 9.42
N GLY A 299 28.87 -11.59 9.06
CA GLY A 299 29.11 -10.33 9.76
C GLY A 299 27.90 -9.38 9.72
N LEU A 300 27.27 -9.21 8.55
CA LEU A 300 26.06 -8.41 8.39
C LEU A 300 24.89 -9.01 9.18
N TRP A 301 24.73 -10.34 9.13
CA TRP A 301 23.67 -11.03 9.85
C TRP A 301 23.78 -10.82 11.35
N ASN A 302 24.98 -10.99 11.93
CA ASN A 302 25.23 -10.79 13.36
C ASN A 302 24.82 -9.38 13.79
N ILE A 303 25.16 -8.35 12.99
CA ILE A 303 24.74 -6.98 13.30
C ILE A 303 23.21 -6.85 13.32
N LEU A 304 22.52 -7.33 12.28
CA LEU A 304 21.06 -7.22 12.18
C LEU A 304 20.35 -7.98 13.30
N HIS A 305 20.78 -9.21 13.56
CA HIS A 305 20.22 -10.10 14.55
C HIS A 305 20.46 -9.58 15.98
N ASP A 306 21.71 -9.34 16.37
CA ASP A 306 22.09 -9.05 17.75
C ASP A 306 21.58 -7.67 18.20
N ASN A 307 21.46 -6.72 17.26
CA ASN A 307 20.92 -5.39 17.54
C ASN A 307 19.39 -5.32 17.36
N ASN A 308 18.76 -6.38 16.89
CA ASN A 308 17.35 -6.43 16.52
C ASN A 308 16.95 -5.24 15.62
N VAL A 309 17.63 -5.13 14.47
CA VAL A 309 17.46 -4.03 13.51
C VAL A 309 17.18 -4.53 12.09
N THR A 310 16.54 -3.67 11.30
CA THR A 310 16.37 -3.83 9.84
C THR A 310 17.26 -2.83 9.13
N ALA A 311 18.01 -3.27 8.11
CA ALA A 311 18.73 -2.38 7.22
C ALA A 311 17.83 -1.85 6.10
N LEU A 312 17.88 -0.54 5.89
CA LEU A 312 17.14 0.16 4.85
C LEU A 312 18.10 0.61 3.76
N PHE A 313 17.74 0.29 2.53
CA PHE A 313 18.51 0.63 1.33
C PHE A 313 17.63 1.41 0.36
N GLU A 314 18.24 2.35 -0.36
CA GLU A 314 17.70 2.82 -1.63
C GLU A 314 18.33 1.94 -2.72
N ALA A 315 17.53 1.06 -3.32
CA ALA A 315 17.95 0.23 -4.42
C ALA A 315 17.82 1.01 -5.74
N ILE A 316 18.95 1.30 -6.34
CA ILE A 316 19.09 2.03 -7.61
C ILE A 316 19.42 1.01 -8.67
N VAL A 317 18.51 0.75 -9.60
CA VAL A 317 18.67 -0.30 -10.63
C VAL A 317 18.15 0.22 -11.97
N PRO A 318 18.90 1.10 -12.66
CA PRO A 318 18.40 1.90 -13.78
C PRO A 318 17.89 1.07 -14.98
N ASP A 319 18.37 -0.17 -15.13
CA ASP A 319 17.95 -1.11 -16.18
C ASP A 319 16.63 -1.83 -15.89
N SER A 320 16.25 -1.96 -14.62
CA SER A 320 15.04 -2.67 -14.18
C SER A 320 13.97 -1.73 -13.64
N ASP A 321 14.36 -0.60 -13.03
CA ASP A 321 13.46 0.38 -12.42
C ASP A 321 13.99 1.82 -12.56
N ARG A 322 13.86 2.36 -13.78
CA ARG A 322 14.31 3.72 -14.12
C ARG A 322 13.48 4.77 -13.41
N HIS A 323 14.17 5.57 -12.62
CA HIS A 323 13.60 6.67 -11.85
C HIS A 323 13.83 8.03 -12.55
N ILE A 324 13.57 9.15 -11.87
CA ILE A 324 13.68 10.48 -12.52
C ILE A 324 15.14 10.90 -12.65
N ILE A 325 15.91 10.68 -11.58
CA ILE A 325 17.34 10.97 -11.58
C ILE A 325 18.07 9.84 -12.33
N HIS A 326 18.97 10.22 -13.21
CA HIS A 326 19.82 9.26 -13.93
C HIS A 326 20.92 8.72 -13.02
N TYR A 327 21.18 7.43 -13.13
CA TYR A 327 22.30 6.73 -12.51
C TYR A 327 22.91 5.82 -13.56
N ASP A 328 24.24 5.76 -13.59
CA ASP A 328 24.96 4.99 -14.60
C ASP A 328 25.03 3.50 -14.25
N GLU A 329 25.20 3.18 -12.96
CA GLU A 329 25.39 1.81 -12.47
C GLU A 329 24.33 1.43 -11.42
N PRO A 330 23.96 0.14 -11.34
CA PRO A 330 23.08 -0.35 -10.29
C PRO A 330 23.80 -0.45 -8.94
N GLU A 331 23.09 -0.12 -7.86
CA GLU A 331 23.66 -0.06 -6.52
C GLU A 331 22.59 -0.23 -5.42
N LEU A 332 22.99 -0.81 -4.28
CA LEU A 332 22.28 -0.69 -3.01
C LEU A 332 22.92 0.39 -2.14
N CYS A 333 22.33 1.58 -2.11
CA CYS A 333 22.78 2.66 -1.25
C CYS A 333 22.21 2.46 0.16
N PHE A 334 23.06 2.30 1.17
CA PHE A 334 22.67 2.03 2.54
C PHE A 334 22.26 3.32 3.26
N ILE A 335 20.98 3.39 3.66
CA ILE A 335 20.38 4.56 4.31
C ILE A 335 20.59 4.44 5.84
N HIS A 336 19.83 3.57 6.51
CA HIS A 336 19.86 3.46 7.97
C HIS A 336 19.56 2.05 8.46
N LEU A 337 20.08 1.72 9.65
CA LEU A 337 19.55 0.63 10.48
C LEU A 337 18.40 1.19 11.33
N VAL A 338 17.28 0.49 11.38
CA VAL A 338 16.10 0.86 12.18
C VAL A 338 15.77 -0.25 13.17
N ARG A 339 15.53 0.11 14.44
CA ARG A 339 15.20 -0.85 15.51
C ARG A 339 13.85 -1.53 15.23
N ASN A 340 13.80 -2.85 15.37
CA ASN A 340 12.60 -3.67 15.24
C ASN A 340 11.76 -3.60 16.53
N GLN A 341 11.11 -2.47 16.74
CA GLN A 341 10.24 -2.18 17.88
C GLN A 341 9.04 -1.33 17.42
N GLU A 342 8.10 -0.96 18.30
CA GLU A 342 6.90 -0.16 17.91
C GLU A 342 7.18 1.35 17.81
N LYS A 343 8.06 1.92 18.64
CA LYS A 343 8.48 3.33 18.52
C LYS A 343 9.63 3.48 17.52
N PHE A 344 9.47 4.31 16.49
CA PHE A 344 10.51 4.45 15.47
C PHE A 344 11.81 4.97 16.09
N GLN A 345 12.91 4.31 15.73
CA GLN A 345 14.24 4.68 16.18
C GLN A 345 15.27 4.18 15.18
N ILE A 346 16.11 5.10 14.71
CA ILE A 346 17.31 4.78 13.96
C ILE A 346 18.37 4.25 14.95
N ALA A 347 19.07 3.19 14.58
CA ALA A 347 20.10 2.58 15.43
C ALA A 347 21.34 3.48 15.56
N ASP A 348 22.14 3.20 16.58
CA ASP A 348 23.30 4.00 16.94
C ASP A 348 24.31 4.10 15.79
N GLN A 349 24.94 5.28 15.65
CA GLN A 349 25.83 5.59 14.53
C GLN A 349 26.96 4.56 14.38
N GLN A 350 27.57 4.12 15.48
CA GLN A 350 28.65 3.12 15.47
C GLN A 350 28.19 1.78 14.86
N VAL A 351 26.95 1.36 15.13
CA VAL A 351 26.39 0.13 14.58
C VAL A 351 26.14 0.29 13.08
N GLN A 352 25.69 1.47 12.66
CA GLN A 352 25.51 1.78 11.23
C GLN A 352 26.83 1.82 10.47
N GLU A 353 27.86 2.46 11.02
CA GLU A 353 29.20 2.55 10.40
C GLU A 353 29.79 1.15 10.23
N ARG A 354 29.78 0.33 11.28
CA ARG A 354 30.25 -1.05 11.21
C ARG A 354 29.49 -1.88 10.18
N PHE A 355 28.17 -1.71 10.06
CA PHE A 355 27.37 -2.39 9.06
C PHE A 355 27.73 -1.97 7.63
N ALA A 356 27.90 -0.66 7.40
CA ALA A 356 28.32 -0.13 6.11
C ALA A 356 29.69 -0.65 5.70
N GLU A 357 30.66 -0.64 6.63
CA GLU A 357 32.02 -1.11 6.42
C GLU A 357 32.10 -2.59 6.07
N ILE A 358 31.43 -3.47 6.84
CA ILE A 358 31.43 -4.92 6.57
C ILE A 358 30.82 -5.21 5.20
N GLY A 359 29.74 -4.53 4.85
CA GLY A 359 29.02 -4.75 3.59
C GLY A 359 29.64 -4.06 2.39
N GLY A 360 30.58 -3.13 2.60
CA GLY A 360 31.10 -2.26 1.54
C GLY A 360 30.03 -1.35 0.93
N PHE A 361 29.02 -0.95 1.72
CA PHE A 361 27.90 -0.16 1.21
C PHE A 361 28.22 1.33 1.20
N HIS A 362 27.97 2.01 0.08
CA HIS A 362 27.96 3.47 0.09
C HIS A 362 26.76 4.00 0.87
N ARG A 363 26.95 5.19 1.42
CA ARG A 363 25.92 5.93 2.14
C ARG A 363 25.60 7.23 1.40
N PRO A 364 24.37 7.74 1.51
CA PRO A 364 24.08 9.07 0.99
C PRO A 364 24.97 10.13 1.64
N SER A 365 25.29 11.19 0.91
CA SER A 365 26.10 12.27 1.45
C SER A 365 25.31 13.02 2.52
N ALA A 366 25.98 13.34 3.63
CA ALA A 366 25.31 13.99 4.76
C ALA A 366 26.18 15.07 5.39
N TYR A 367 25.53 16.11 5.91
CA TYR A 367 26.13 17.15 6.72
C TYR A 367 25.17 17.57 7.83
N VAL A 368 25.65 18.37 8.79
CA VAL A 368 24.87 18.77 9.97
C VAL A 368 24.66 20.27 9.95
N CYS A 369 23.42 20.69 10.22
CA CYS A 369 23.05 22.07 10.51
C CYS A 369 22.84 22.22 12.02
N ASN A 370 23.40 23.27 12.61
CA ASN A 370 23.32 23.58 14.05
C ASN A 370 22.48 24.83 14.35
N SER A 371 22.04 25.56 13.32
CA SER A 371 21.22 26.76 13.47
C SER A 371 20.09 26.84 12.44
N ARG A 372 19.14 27.75 12.70
CA ARG A 372 18.03 28.05 11.77
C ARG A 372 18.53 28.55 10.43
N GLU A 373 19.54 29.40 10.43
CA GLU A 373 20.10 30.01 9.21
C GLU A 373 20.76 28.94 8.34
N GLU A 374 21.50 28.00 8.94
CA GLU A 374 22.09 26.87 8.22
C GLU A 374 21.02 25.94 7.64
N LEU A 375 19.96 25.67 8.42
CA LEU A 375 18.83 24.85 7.97
C LEU A 375 18.05 25.51 6.83
N GLU A 376 17.81 26.82 6.92
CA GLU A 376 17.17 27.59 5.85
C GLU A 376 18.00 27.55 4.56
N HIS A 377 19.30 27.75 4.66
CA HIS A 377 20.20 27.62 3.52
C HIS A 377 20.15 26.21 2.91
N ALA A 378 20.14 25.17 3.73
CA ALA A 378 20.03 23.78 3.27
C ALA A 378 18.72 23.52 2.50
N ILE A 379 17.59 24.05 2.99
CA ILE A 379 16.29 23.94 2.32
C ILE A 379 16.31 24.66 0.96
N ASP A 380 16.86 25.87 0.89
CA ASP A 380 16.95 26.63 -0.35
C ASP A 380 17.88 25.96 -1.38
N GLN A 381 19.02 25.42 -0.95
CA GLN A 381 19.90 24.62 -1.82
C GLN A 381 19.18 23.37 -2.32
N ALA A 382 18.44 22.66 -1.46
CA ALA A 382 17.71 21.47 -1.85
C ALA A 382 16.58 21.77 -2.86
N PHE A 383 15.89 22.92 -2.75
CA PHE A 383 14.90 23.33 -3.75
C PHE A 383 15.51 23.59 -5.13
N ASN A 384 16.75 24.06 -5.18
CA ASN A 384 17.49 24.38 -6.41
C ASN A 384 18.40 23.23 -6.89
N SER A 385 18.34 22.06 -6.27
CA SER A 385 19.17 20.92 -6.63
C SER A 385 18.72 20.26 -7.94
N GLU A 386 19.69 19.76 -8.71
CA GLU A 386 19.47 18.89 -9.87
C GLU A 386 19.11 17.43 -9.47
N ARG A 387 19.38 17.05 -8.21
CA ARG A 387 19.04 15.74 -7.63
C ARG A 387 17.59 15.75 -7.13
N GLU A 388 17.11 14.64 -6.54
CA GLU A 388 15.73 14.58 -6.02
C GLU A 388 15.51 15.58 -4.87
N GLY A 389 16.51 15.76 -4.00
CA GLY A 389 16.47 16.69 -2.88
C GLY A 389 17.20 16.09 -1.67
N VAL A 390 16.73 16.39 -0.47
CA VAL A 390 17.33 15.94 0.80
C VAL A 390 16.28 15.43 1.78
N VAL A 391 16.72 14.68 2.79
CA VAL A 391 15.95 14.36 3.99
C VAL A 391 16.60 15.04 5.18
N LEU A 392 15.78 15.73 5.97
CA LEU A 392 16.14 16.40 7.22
C LEU A 392 15.78 15.44 8.37
N TYR A 393 16.78 15.13 9.20
CA TYR A 393 16.63 14.33 10.41
C TYR A 393 16.91 15.22 11.62
N PHE A 394 15.85 15.56 12.35
CA PHE A 394 15.95 16.36 13.57
C PHE A 394 16.36 15.48 14.76
N ASN A 395 16.96 16.09 15.77
CA ASN A 395 17.51 15.39 16.93
C ASN A 395 16.45 14.69 17.81
N ASP A 396 15.19 15.11 17.71
CA ASP A 396 14.05 14.48 18.39
C ASP A 396 13.46 13.30 17.59
N GLY A 397 14.02 12.99 16.42
CA GLY A 397 13.57 11.93 15.53
C GLY A 397 12.54 12.36 14.48
N TRP A 398 12.14 13.64 14.44
CA TRP A 398 11.28 14.13 13.37
C TRP A 398 12.01 14.12 12.03
N MET A 399 11.31 13.70 10.98
CA MET A 399 11.87 13.61 9.63
C MET A 399 11.02 14.42 8.66
N VAL A 400 11.68 15.21 7.81
CA VAL A 400 11.04 16.01 6.76
C VAL A 400 11.86 15.90 5.50
N LYS A 401 11.23 15.76 4.33
CA LYS A 401 11.96 15.77 3.04
C LYS A 401 11.81 17.10 2.33
N VAL A 402 12.88 17.54 1.70
CA VAL A 402 12.83 18.64 0.74
C VAL A 402 13.01 18.04 -0.64
N LYS A 403 12.14 18.37 -1.59
CA LYS A 403 12.26 17.93 -2.98
C LYS A 403 12.58 19.11 -3.85
N SER A 404 13.53 18.94 -4.75
CA SER A 404 13.89 19.96 -5.73
C SER A 404 12.69 20.35 -6.59
N ASN A 405 12.67 21.62 -7.00
CA ASN A 405 11.63 22.15 -7.88
C ASN A 405 11.63 21.41 -9.22
N ARG A 406 12.83 21.11 -9.74
CA ARG A 406 13.01 20.32 -10.96
C ARG A 406 12.39 18.93 -10.85
N TYR A 407 12.71 18.18 -9.79
CA TYR A 407 12.14 16.85 -9.58
C TYR A 407 10.61 16.90 -9.46
N ARG A 408 10.08 17.87 -8.70
CA ARG A 408 8.62 18.04 -8.53
C ARG A 408 7.92 18.31 -9.86
N ARG A 409 8.50 19.15 -10.72
CA ARG A 409 7.97 19.44 -12.07
C ARG A 409 7.97 18.19 -12.94
N ILE A 410 9.08 17.46 -13.02
CA ILE A 410 9.15 16.23 -13.82
C ILE A 410 8.15 15.18 -13.30
N LYS A 411 8.10 14.99 -11.98
CA LYS A 411 7.21 14.01 -11.35
C LYS A 411 5.72 14.32 -11.60
N SER A 412 5.33 15.59 -11.64
CA SER A 412 3.94 15.99 -11.87
C SER A 412 3.45 15.65 -13.27
N LEU A 413 4.34 15.58 -14.26
CA LEU A 413 4.01 15.20 -15.64
C LEU A 413 3.77 13.70 -15.81
N ARG A 414 4.31 12.85 -14.93
CA ARG A 414 4.26 11.38 -15.07
C ARG A 414 2.83 10.85 -15.31
N PRO A 415 1.80 11.19 -14.50
CA PRO A 415 0.45 10.66 -14.71
C PRO A 415 -0.16 11.09 -16.05
N MET A 416 0.14 12.32 -16.49
CA MET A 416 -0.35 12.86 -17.77
C MET A 416 0.31 12.12 -18.93
N LEU A 417 1.64 11.95 -18.89
CA LEU A 417 2.39 11.25 -19.92
C LEU A 417 2.04 9.75 -19.99
N GLN A 418 1.87 9.08 -18.85
CA GLN A 418 1.38 7.69 -18.81
C GLN A 418 -0.01 7.58 -19.47
N ARG A 419 -0.91 8.54 -19.20
CA ARG A 419 -2.25 8.58 -19.79
C ARG A 419 -2.20 8.82 -21.31
N ALA A 420 -1.25 9.64 -21.79
CA ALA A 420 -1.06 9.88 -23.21
C ALA A 420 -0.40 8.71 -23.94
N LEU A 421 0.80 8.32 -23.51
CA LEU A 421 1.66 7.36 -24.19
C LEU A 421 1.16 5.92 -24.06
N LEU A 422 0.56 5.56 -22.92
CA LEU A 422 0.12 4.17 -22.67
C LEU A 422 -1.38 3.95 -22.92
N ARG A 423 -2.18 5.03 -22.97
CA ARG A 423 -3.66 4.93 -23.11
C ARG A 423 -4.24 5.78 -24.24
N GLY A 424 -3.41 6.47 -25.02
CA GLY A 424 -3.83 7.25 -26.19
C GLY A 424 -4.75 8.42 -25.88
N LYS A 425 -4.66 9.01 -24.68
CA LYS A 425 -5.52 10.15 -24.30
C LYS A 425 -4.83 11.49 -24.55
N PRO A 426 -5.59 12.55 -24.85
CA PRO A 426 -5.03 13.89 -25.01
C PRO A 426 -4.49 14.43 -23.68
N VAL A 427 -3.47 15.29 -23.78
CA VAL A 427 -2.85 16.05 -22.69
C VAL A 427 -2.62 17.50 -23.10
N GLN A 428 -2.44 18.37 -22.12
CA GLN A 428 -2.24 19.82 -22.29
C GLN A 428 -1.01 20.29 -21.50
N GLY A 429 -0.65 21.58 -21.64
CA GLY A 429 0.43 22.23 -20.91
C GLY A 429 1.81 21.63 -21.21
N ASP A 430 2.67 21.61 -20.20
CA ASP A 430 4.05 21.10 -20.30
C ASP A 430 4.11 19.66 -20.80
N ALA A 431 3.16 18.80 -20.43
CA ALA A 431 3.10 17.44 -20.95
C ALA A 431 2.92 17.41 -22.48
N ARG A 432 2.17 18.35 -23.06
CA ARG A 432 2.01 18.47 -24.52
C ARG A 432 3.30 19.00 -25.16
N LYS A 433 3.93 20.03 -24.58
CA LYS A 433 5.23 20.56 -25.05
C LYS A 433 6.29 19.45 -25.13
N VAL A 434 6.38 18.61 -24.09
CA VAL A 434 7.31 17.47 -24.03
C VAL A 434 7.03 16.47 -25.16
N LEU A 435 5.77 16.10 -25.39
CA LEU A 435 5.40 15.18 -26.48
C LEU A 435 5.71 15.77 -27.86
N ASP A 436 5.41 17.06 -28.08
CA ASP A 436 5.67 17.73 -29.35
C ASP A 436 7.18 17.88 -29.62
N TYR A 437 7.98 18.12 -28.59
CA TYR A 437 9.44 18.09 -28.69
C TYR A 437 9.92 16.67 -29.04
N ALA A 438 9.51 15.66 -28.28
CA ALA A 438 9.92 14.28 -28.51
C ALA A 438 9.58 13.81 -29.93
N ASN A 439 8.39 14.12 -30.44
CA ASN A 439 7.98 13.79 -31.81
C ASN A 439 8.83 14.50 -32.86
N ARG A 440 9.10 15.81 -32.70
CA ARG A 440 9.93 16.57 -33.65
C ARG A 440 11.37 16.07 -33.72
N HIS A 441 11.89 15.54 -32.61
CA HIS A 441 13.28 15.08 -32.49
C HIS A 441 13.42 13.56 -32.57
N GLY A 442 12.35 12.80 -32.83
CA GLY A 442 12.40 11.35 -32.94
C GLY A 442 12.77 10.62 -31.64
N ILE A 443 12.45 11.19 -30.47
CA ILE A 443 12.79 10.63 -29.16
C ILE A 443 11.65 9.72 -28.69
N ASP A 444 11.93 8.43 -28.47
CA ASP A 444 10.99 7.53 -27.79
C ASP A 444 11.02 7.78 -26.28
N LEU A 445 9.88 8.22 -25.74
CA LEU A 445 9.67 8.47 -24.30
C LEU A 445 9.15 7.26 -23.54
N THR A 446 8.97 6.13 -24.21
CA THR A 446 8.55 4.90 -23.55
C THR A 446 9.74 3.99 -23.28
N TRP A 447 9.58 3.17 -22.26
CA TRP A 447 10.58 2.20 -21.86
C TRP A 447 9.90 0.95 -21.33
N GLN A 448 10.44 -0.23 -21.67
CA GLN A 448 9.93 -1.51 -21.21
C GLN A 448 11.03 -2.25 -20.43
N PRO A 449 11.02 -2.14 -19.10
CA PRO A 449 11.94 -2.88 -18.25
C PRO A 449 11.75 -4.40 -18.35
N GLN A 450 12.82 -5.15 -18.18
CA GLN A 450 12.77 -6.60 -18.13
C GLN A 450 12.00 -7.07 -16.89
N GLY A 451 10.94 -7.86 -17.08
CA GLY A 451 10.11 -8.36 -15.98
C GLY A 451 9.08 -7.37 -15.41
N PHE A 452 8.98 -6.16 -15.97
CA PHE A 452 8.03 -5.14 -15.52
C PHE A 452 7.17 -4.60 -16.67
N SER A 453 6.13 -3.84 -16.33
CA SER A 453 5.24 -3.22 -17.33
C SER A 453 5.89 -2.04 -18.01
N ARG A 454 5.54 -1.81 -19.29
CA ARG A 454 5.95 -0.61 -20.04
C ARG A 454 5.55 0.66 -19.29
N ASP A 455 6.47 1.61 -19.18
CA ASP A 455 6.27 2.91 -18.54
C ASP A 455 6.90 4.05 -19.37
N VAL A 456 6.82 5.27 -18.84
CA VAL A 456 7.43 6.49 -19.41
C VAL A 456 8.84 6.66 -18.86
N ASP A 457 9.80 6.89 -19.74
CA ASP A 457 11.19 7.23 -19.41
C ASP A 457 11.26 8.67 -18.90
N MET A 458 11.18 8.82 -17.58
CA MET A 458 11.14 10.13 -16.94
C MET A 458 12.49 10.85 -16.96
N THR A 459 13.60 10.15 -17.17
CA THR A 459 14.92 10.77 -17.36
C THR A 459 14.94 11.57 -18.66
N LYS A 460 14.44 10.98 -19.76
CA LYS A 460 14.29 11.70 -21.04
C LYS A 460 13.34 12.89 -20.92
N VAL A 461 12.25 12.75 -20.17
CA VAL A 461 11.33 13.87 -19.90
C VAL A 461 12.06 15.04 -19.22
N GLY A 462 12.92 14.75 -18.24
CA GLY A 462 13.77 15.76 -17.61
C GLY A 462 14.65 16.49 -18.62
N LEU A 463 15.41 15.74 -19.43
CA LEU A 463 16.30 16.30 -20.47
C LEU A 463 15.55 17.19 -21.47
N ILE A 464 14.33 16.81 -21.85
CA ILE A 464 13.50 17.62 -22.76
C ILE A 464 13.04 18.92 -22.09
N LEU A 465 12.64 18.88 -20.82
CA LEU A 465 12.27 20.10 -20.11
C LEU A 465 13.45 21.07 -19.99
N ASP A 466 14.63 20.55 -19.66
CA ASP A 466 15.85 21.37 -19.56
C ASP A 466 16.18 22.04 -20.92
N ALA A 467 16.03 21.28 -22.02
CA ALA A 467 16.21 21.81 -23.38
C ALA A 467 15.16 22.87 -23.78
N LEU A 468 13.90 22.69 -23.37
CA LEU A 468 12.83 23.64 -23.62
C LEU A 468 13.04 24.95 -22.84
N ASP A 469 13.41 24.87 -21.56
CA ASP A 469 13.67 26.04 -20.72
C ASP A 469 14.87 26.84 -21.25
N SER A 470 15.93 26.14 -21.68
CA SER A 470 17.12 26.77 -22.30
C SER A 470 16.74 27.54 -23.58
N ALA A 471 15.85 26.99 -24.40
CA ALA A 471 15.38 27.65 -25.61
C ALA A 471 14.49 28.89 -25.32
N GLU A 472 13.66 28.84 -24.27
CA GLU A 472 12.83 29.96 -23.85
C GLU A 472 13.68 31.12 -23.29
N GLN A 473 14.74 30.83 -22.53
CA GLN A 473 15.69 31.83 -22.02
C GLN A 473 16.38 32.59 -23.16
N VAL A 474 16.96 31.87 -24.13
CA VAL A 474 17.63 32.46 -25.30
C VAL A 474 16.65 33.31 -26.14
N SER A 475 15.39 32.90 -26.26
CA SER A 475 14.38 33.69 -26.97
C SER A 475 13.96 34.96 -26.22
N ASN A 476 13.99 34.97 -24.89
CA ASN A 476 13.64 36.14 -24.08
C ASN A 476 14.78 37.17 -24.05
N GLU A 477 16.03 36.72 -23.98
CA GLU A 477 17.19 37.60 -24.10
C GLU A 477 17.24 38.32 -25.45
N LYS A 478 16.88 37.64 -26.55
CA LYS A 478 16.80 38.24 -27.89
C LYS A 478 15.62 39.18 -28.11
N LYS A 479 14.61 39.17 -27.23
CA LYS A 479 13.45 40.06 -27.29
C LYS A 479 13.56 41.25 -26.32
N GLY A 480 14.46 41.15 -25.33
CA GLY A 480 14.75 42.21 -24.36
C GLY A 480 15.97 43.08 -24.70
N ALA A 481 16.76 42.67 -25.70
CA ALA A 481 17.74 43.50 -26.40
C ALA A 481 17.11 44.07 -27.68
#